data_AF-A0A3B1D7W4-F1
#
_entry.id   AF-A0A3B1D7W4-F1
#
_cell.length_a   1.000
_cell.length_b   1.000
_cell.length_c   1.000
_cell.angle_alpha   90.00
_cell.angle_beta   90.00
_cell.angle_gamma   90.00
#
_symmetry.space_group_name_H-M   'P 1'
#
loop_
_entity.id
_entity.type
_entity.pdbx_description
1 polymer ?
#
loop_
_entity_poly.entity_id
_entity_poly.type
_entity_poly.pdbx_seq_one_letter_code
_entity_poly.pdbx_strand_id
1 'polypeptide(L)'
;MELKLIASGIGASIPKINIGFSLFSGVYIQLRDTPTAIPYTFGIASTPEIGGNNGTFIASHVNTKWTRFDIKKHPWLCNKMGLKGKNAEVEIKGTLFLEGKVDISFTIFDENSESKFSISKVGIESWGGQLANTKIRGKIVDMMGKTQHGRVLCAHS
;
A
#
# COMPACT_ATOMS: atom_id res chain seq x y z
N MET A 1 -2.75 16.97 -1.79
CA MET A 1 -2.48 15.61 -1.28
C MET A 1 -1.37 14.89 -2.02
N GLU A 2 -0.49 14.29 -1.25
CA GLU A 2 0.61 13.41 -1.64
C GLU A 2 0.45 12.07 -0.92
N LEU A 3 0.81 11.00 -1.62
CA LEU A 3 0.79 9.64 -1.10
C LEU A 3 2.20 9.05 -1.18
N LYS A 4 2.53 8.27 -0.17
CA LYS A 4 3.75 7.50 -0.07
C LYS A 4 3.42 6.11 0.44
N LEU A 5 3.92 5.10 -0.27
CA LEU A 5 3.87 3.70 0.12
C LEU A 5 5.21 3.26 0.69
N ILE A 6 5.13 2.53 1.80
CA ILE A 6 6.27 1.83 2.41
C ILE A 6 5.84 0.37 2.56
N ALA A 7 6.32 -0.48 1.66
CA ALA A 7 6.13 -1.92 1.77
C ALA A 7 7.33 -2.53 2.48
N SER A 8 7.08 -3.38 3.48
CA SER A 8 8.11 -4.17 4.13
C SER A 8 7.56 -5.58 4.35
N GLY A 9 8.30 -6.57 3.89
CA GLY A 9 7.93 -7.96 4.05
C GLY A 9 9.13 -8.87 4.09
N ILE A 10 9.07 -9.87 4.96
CA ILE A 10 9.98 -11.00 4.95
C ILE A 10 9.14 -12.22 4.60
N GLY A 11 9.45 -12.84 3.46
CA GLY A 11 8.85 -14.09 3.04
C GLY A 11 9.92 -14.98 2.42
N ALA A 12 9.70 -16.29 2.50
CA ALA A 12 10.56 -17.28 1.90
C ALA A 12 9.73 -18.07 0.88
N SER A 13 9.99 -17.86 -0.40
CA SER A 13 9.54 -18.78 -1.46
C SER A 13 10.64 -19.78 -1.77
N ILE A 14 10.39 -21.08 -1.58
CA ILE A 14 11.30 -22.14 -2.05
C ILE A 14 10.89 -22.48 -3.49
N PRO A 15 11.69 -22.16 -4.54
CA PRO A 15 11.26 -22.27 -5.93
C PRO A 15 10.84 -23.68 -6.40
N LYS A 16 11.25 -24.73 -5.68
CA LYS A 16 10.93 -26.14 -6.01
C LYS A 16 9.70 -26.68 -5.27
N ILE A 17 9.12 -25.91 -4.37
CA ILE A 17 7.95 -26.29 -3.60
C ILE A 17 6.96 -25.15 -3.85
N ASN A 18 5.81 -25.41 -4.48
CA ASN A 18 4.77 -24.40 -4.77
C ASN A 18 4.07 -23.88 -3.49
N ILE A 19 4.84 -23.67 -2.41
CA ILE A 19 4.44 -23.18 -1.11
C ILE A 19 5.29 -21.93 -0.87
N GLY A 20 4.70 -20.77 -1.15
CA GLY A 20 5.25 -19.49 -0.72
C GLY A 20 4.82 -19.20 0.71
N PHE A 21 5.77 -19.19 1.65
CA PHE A 21 5.47 -18.72 3.01
C PHE A 21 5.65 -17.20 3.05
N SER A 22 4.55 -16.45 2.96
CA SER A 22 4.53 -15.03 3.34
C SER A 22 4.40 -14.96 4.86
N LEU A 23 5.53 -14.82 5.56
CA LEU A 23 5.56 -14.90 7.02
C LEU A 23 4.94 -13.65 7.64
N PHE A 24 5.32 -12.45 7.17
CA PHE A 24 4.62 -11.19 7.45
C PHE A 24 4.93 -10.20 6.33
N SER A 25 3.90 -9.73 5.62
CA SER A 25 4.04 -8.66 4.64
C SER A 25 3.06 -7.53 4.94
N GLY A 26 3.58 -6.30 5.01
CA GLY A 26 2.79 -5.12 5.36
C GLY A 26 3.11 -3.95 4.44
N VAL A 27 2.09 -3.16 4.16
CA VAL A 27 2.24 -1.84 3.52
C VAL A 27 1.73 -0.77 4.44
N TYR A 28 2.54 0.26 4.64
CA TYR A 28 2.09 1.53 5.17
C TYR A 28 1.73 2.47 4.03
N ILE A 29 0.50 2.97 4.07
CA ILE A 29 -0.01 4.00 3.18
C ILE A 29 0.05 5.31 3.96
N GLN A 30 0.94 6.21 3.56
CA GLN A 30 1.05 7.53 4.13
C GLN A 30 0.41 8.55 3.21
N LEU A 31 -0.52 9.34 3.74
CA LEU A 31 -1.19 10.43 3.03
C LEU A 31 -0.88 11.75 3.73
N ARG A 32 -0.51 12.78 2.99
CA ARG A 32 -0.37 14.14 3.55
C ARG A 32 -0.98 15.15 2.60
N ASP A 33 -1.57 16.22 3.13
CA ASP A 33 -2.17 17.22 2.26
C ASP A 33 -1.10 18.11 1.61
N THR A 34 -0.15 18.58 2.42
CA THR A 34 1.01 19.39 2.02
C THR A 34 2.33 18.71 2.37
N PRO A 35 3.46 19.09 1.74
CA PRO A 35 4.78 18.51 2.03
C PRO A 35 5.24 18.61 3.49
N THR A 36 4.70 19.58 4.23
CA THR A 36 5.04 19.86 5.64
C THR A 36 4.02 19.31 6.64
N ALA A 37 2.88 18.80 6.16
CA ALA A 37 1.85 18.23 7.04
C ALA A 37 2.31 16.90 7.64
N ILE A 38 1.90 16.65 8.88
CA ILE A 38 2.06 15.34 9.53
C ILE A 38 1.24 14.32 8.73
N PRO A 39 1.85 13.23 8.23
CA PRO A 39 1.16 12.30 7.38
C PRO A 39 0.22 11.38 8.17
N TYR A 40 -0.94 11.12 7.58
CA TYR A 40 -1.85 10.07 7.99
C TYR A 40 -1.31 8.72 7.56
N THR A 41 -1.08 7.82 8.52
CA THR A 41 -0.53 6.49 8.24
C THR A 41 -1.57 5.40 8.45
N PHE A 42 -1.89 4.70 7.37
CA PHE A 42 -2.69 3.48 7.38
C PHE A 42 -1.79 2.28 7.18
N GLY A 43 -2.16 1.14 7.75
CA GLY A 43 -1.50 -0.14 7.55
C GLY A 43 -2.42 -1.10 6.81
N ILE A 44 -1.85 -1.91 5.93
CA ILE A 44 -2.47 -3.13 5.42
C ILE A 44 -1.47 -4.25 5.70
N ALA A 45 -1.89 -5.24 6.46
CA ALA A 45 -1.11 -6.46 6.67
C ALA A 45 -1.77 -7.60 5.89
N SER A 46 -0.96 -8.42 5.22
CA SER A 46 -1.48 -9.69 4.69
C SER A 46 -1.67 -10.67 5.85
N THR A 47 -2.80 -11.35 5.88
CA THR A 47 -2.90 -12.61 6.63
C THR A 47 -1.99 -13.65 5.97
N PRO A 48 -1.32 -14.53 6.73
CA PRO A 48 -0.56 -15.63 6.14
C PRO A 48 -1.51 -16.52 5.31
N GLU A 49 -1.41 -16.46 3.98
CA GLU A 49 -2.16 -17.36 3.10
C GLU A 49 -1.33 -18.63 2.90
N ILE A 50 -1.70 -19.71 3.59
CA ILE A 50 -1.16 -21.05 3.36
C ILE A 50 -1.92 -21.63 2.15
N GLY A 51 -1.29 -21.65 0.97
CA GLY A 51 -1.81 -22.37 -0.21
C GLY A 51 -2.19 -21.54 -1.45
N GLY A 52 -1.85 -20.26 -1.52
CA GLY A 52 -2.09 -19.43 -2.71
C GLY A 52 -1.01 -19.60 -3.79
N ASN A 53 -1.41 -19.95 -5.02
CA ASN A 53 -0.54 -20.23 -6.17
C ASN A 53 0.16 -19.00 -6.79
N ASN A 54 0.56 -18.00 -6.01
CA ASN A 54 1.24 -16.78 -6.49
C ASN A 54 2.24 -16.24 -5.46
N GLY A 55 3.09 -17.13 -4.93
CA GLY A 55 4.12 -16.77 -3.97
C GLY A 55 5.42 -16.32 -4.64
N THR A 56 5.57 -15.04 -4.96
CA THR A 56 6.90 -14.45 -5.17
C THR A 56 7.22 -13.54 -3.99
N PHE A 57 7.93 -14.09 -3.00
CA PHE A 57 8.37 -13.34 -1.83
C PHE A 57 9.85 -13.56 -1.62
N ILE A 58 10.61 -12.53 -1.99
CA ILE A 58 12.00 -12.29 -1.65
C ILE A 58 11.95 -11.05 -0.76
N ALA A 59 12.68 -11.03 0.36
CA ALA A 59 12.73 -9.90 1.31
C ALA A 59 12.60 -8.56 0.58
N SER A 60 11.44 -7.92 0.73
CA SER A 60 11.08 -6.71 -0.01
C SER A 60 10.94 -5.56 0.95
N HIS A 61 11.76 -4.54 0.75
CA HIS A 61 11.60 -3.25 1.39
C HIS A 61 11.53 -2.22 0.27
N VAL A 62 10.36 -1.64 0.04
CA VAL A 62 10.18 -0.60 -0.97
C VAL A 62 9.64 0.64 -0.30
N ASN A 63 10.35 1.75 -0.52
CA ASN A 63 10.02 3.05 0.01
C ASN A 63 9.87 4.02 -1.16
N THR A 64 8.62 4.31 -1.51
CA THR A 64 8.32 5.23 -2.62
C THR A 64 8.55 6.69 -2.21
N LYS A 65 8.90 7.56 -3.16
CA LYS A 65 8.87 9.00 -2.95
C LYS A 65 7.43 9.49 -2.85
N TRP A 66 7.28 10.61 -2.14
CA TRP A 66 6.02 11.33 -2.05
C TRP A 66 5.54 11.70 -3.45
N THR A 67 4.36 11.21 -3.78
CA THR A 67 3.80 11.35 -5.11
C THR A 67 2.49 12.11 -5.02
N ARG A 68 2.35 13.19 -5.81
CA ARG A 68 1.11 13.96 -5.88
C ARG A 68 0.02 13.18 -6.60
N PHE A 69 -1.18 13.25 -6.05
CA PHE A 69 -2.39 12.69 -6.64
C PHE A 69 -3.46 13.78 -6.75
N ASP A 70 -4.26 13.68 -7.81
CA ASP A 70 -5.37 14.59 -8.03
C ASP A 70 -6.56 14.18 -7.17
N ILE A 71 -6.77 14.94 -6.10
CA ILE A 71 -7.89 14.73 -5.16
C ILE A 71 -9.24 14.84 -5.87
N LYS A 72 -9.36 15.67 -6.92
CA LYS A 72 -10.62 15.85 -7.64
C LYS A 72 -11.05 14.55 -8.33
N LYS A 73 -10.08 13.75 -8.78
CA LYS A 73 -10.32 12.43 -9.38
C LYS A 73 -10.53 11.33 -8.34
N HIS A 74 -10.03 11.53 -7.12
CA HIS A 74 -10.03 10.52 -6.07
C HIS A 74 -10.49 11.09 -4.71
N PRO A 75 -11.70 11.67 -4.61
CA PRO A 75 -12.17 12.32 -3.38
C PRO A 75 -12.33 11.34 -2.21
N TRP A 76 -12.47 10.05 -2.51
CA TRP A 76 -12.55 8.98 -1.51
C TRP A 76 -11.26 8.85 -0.68
N LEU A 77 -10.09 9.24 -1.22
CA LEU A 77 -8.83 9.30 -0.46
C LEU A 77 -8.88 10.32 0.67
N CYS A 78 -9.80 11.29 0.61
CA CYS A 78 -9.97 12.31 1.66
C CYS A 78 -10.77 11.81 2.86
N ASN A 79 -11.49 10.68 2.73
CA ASN A 79 -12.40 10.20 3.75
C ASN A 79 -11.73 9.13 4.63
N LYS A 80 -11.12 9.56 5.73
CA LYS A 80 -10.48 8.68 6.73
C LYS A 80 -11.41 7.57 7.23
N MET A 81 -12.67 7.90 7.54
CA MET A 81 -13.64 6.93 8.02
C MET A 81 -14.05 5.94 6.92
N GLY A 82 -14.06 6.37 5.66
CA GLY A 82 -14.34 5.53 4.51
C GLY A 82 -13.24 4.53 4.17
N LEU A 83 -12.00 4.80 4.58
CA LEU A 83 -10.84 3.92 4.35
C LEU A 83 -10.71 2.83 5.43
N LYS A 84 -10.88 3.19 6.71
CA LYS A 84 -10.67 2.28 7.83
C LYS A 84 -11.62 1.08 7.77
N GLY A 85 -11.09 -0.12 7.93
CA GLY A 85 -11.85 -1.36 7.98
C GLY A 85 -12.29 -1.91 6.62
N LYS A 86 -12.07 -1.18 5.51
CA LYS A 86 -12.29 -1.69 4.16
C LYS A 86 -11.19 -2.66 3.76
N ASN A 87 -11.56 -3.63 2.91
CA ASN A 87 -10.60 -4.50 2.26
C ASN A 87 -9.93 -3.73 1.13
N ALA A 88 -8.62 -3.77 1.09
CA ALA A 88 -7.85 -3.12 0.05
C ALA A 88 -6.67 -3.97 -0.38
N GLU A 89 -6.15 -3.64 -1.55
CA GLU A 89 -5.01 -4.27 -2.18
C GLU A 89 -4.05 -3.19 -2.65
N VAL A 90 -2.78 -3.37 -2.32
CA VAL A 90 -1.67 -2.59 -2.83
C VAL A 90 -0.80 -3.51 -3.66
N GLU A 91 -0.51 -3.10 -4.88
CA GLU A 91 0.44 -3.75 -5.76
C GLU A 91 1.59 -2.79 -6.05
N ILE A 92 2.82 -3.29 -5.94
CA ILE A 92 4.04 -2.58 -6.29
C ILE A 92 4.76 -3.43 -7.35
N LYS A 93 4.74 -2.95 -8.59
CA LYS A 93 5.35 -3.62 -9.74
C LYS A 93 6.70 -3.02 -10.07
N GLY A 94 7.61 -3.89 -10.49
CA GLY A 94 8.96 -3.53 -10.88
C GLY A 94 10.01 -4.16 -9.98
N THR A 95 11.23 -4.17 -10.48
CA THR A 95 12.41 -4.64 -9.77
C THR A 95 13.17 -3.42 -9.26
N LEU A 96 13.51 -3.43 -7.98
CA LEU A 96 14.21 -2.34 -7.30
C LEU A 96 15.49 -2.89 -6.67
N PHE A 97 16.62 -2.31 -7.03
CA PHE A 97 17.91 -2.59 -6.39
C PHE A 97 18.53 -1.27 -5.96
N LEU A 98 18.47 -0.98 -4.65
CA LEU A 98 18.83 0.30 -4.03
C LEU A 98 17.92 1.45 -4.46
N GLU A 99 18.00 1.90 -5.70
CA GLU A 99 17.16 2.98 -6.24
C GLU A 99 16.58 2.61 -7.59
N GLY A 100 15.42 3.18 -7.93
CA GLY A 100 14.77 2.90 -9.20
C GLY A 100 13.36 3.44 -9.26
N LYS A 101 12.60 2.94 -10.23
CA LYS A 101 11.19 3.32 -10.43
C LYS A 101 10.32 2.08 -10.29
N VAL A 102 9.20 2.25 -9.60
CA VAL A 102 8.18 1.21 -9.46
C VAL A 102 6.83 1.78 -9.87
N ASP A 103 5.96 0.90 -10.33
CA ASP A 103 4.56 1.24 -10.57
C ASP A 103 3.75 0.80 -9.36
N ILE A 104 2.79 1.62 -8.96
CA ILE A 104 1.93 1.30 -7.82
C ILE A 104 0.48 1.24 -8.27
N SER A 105 -0.26 0.30 -7.71
CA SER A 105 -1.71 0.29 -7.74
C SER A 105 -2.25 0.18 -6.31
N PHE A 106 -3.33 0.89 -6.04
CA PHE A 106 -4.06 0.81 -4.78
C PHE A 106 -5.54 0.71 -5.08
N THR A 107 -6.14 -0.38 -4.64
CA THR A 107 -7.53 -0.74 -4.92
C THR A 107 -8.27 -1.01 -3.62
N ILE A 108 -9.47 -0.46 -3.48
CA ILE A 108 -10.40 -0.73 -2.38
C ILE A 108 -11.55 -1.55 -2.92
N PHE A 109 -11.87 -2.62 -2.20
CA PHE A 109 -12.99 -3.51 -2.50
C PHE A 109 -14.20 -3.18 -1.63
N ASP A 110 -15.38 -3.46 -2.16
CA ASP A 110 -16.60 -3.49 -1.38
C ASP A 110 -16.84 -4.86 -0.70
N GLU A 111 -18.02 -5.03 -0.12
CA GLU A 111 -18.42 -6.23 0.62
C GLU A 111 -18.61 -7.45 -0.30
N ASN A 112 -18.87 -7.23 -1.59
CA ASN A 112 -19.00 -8.27 -2.60
C ASN A 112 -17.64 -8.62 -3.24
N SER A 113 -16.54 -8.07 -2.72
CA SER A 113 -15.18 -8.18 -3.28
C SER A 113 -15.04 -7.55 -4.67
N GLU A 114 -15.95 -6.66 -5.06
CA GLU A 114 -15.84 -5.91 -6.31
C GLU A 114 -14.95 -4.68 -6.09
N SER A 115 -14.16 -4.31 -7.11
CA SER A 115 -13.30 -3.13 -7.04
C SER A 115 -14.17 -1.87 -7.05
N LYS A 116 -14.28 -1.20 -5.91
CA LYS A 116 -15.07 0.03 -5.79
C LYS A 116 -14.28 1.27 -6.20
N PHE A 117 -13.01 1.30 -5.81
CA PHE A 117 -12.10 2.41 -6.13
C PHE A 117 -10.71 1.87 -6.45
N SER A 118 -10.08 2.38 -7.50
CA SER A 118 -8.70 2.03 -7.82
C SER A 118 -7.94 3.26 -8.29
N ILE A 119 -6.67 3.33 -7.90
CA ILE A 119 -5.72 4.34 -8.34
C ILE A 119 -4.43 3.64 -8.74
N SER A 120 -3.89 4.00 -9.89
CA SER A 120 -2.64 3.46 -10.39
C SER A 120 -1.75 4.58 -10.87
N LYS A 121 -0.45 4.47 -10.58
CA LYS A 121 0.54 5.44 -11.04
C LYS A 121 1.85 4.74 -11.34
N VAL A 122 2.41 5.09 -12.49
CA VAL A 122 3.60 4.46 -13.05
C VAL A 122 4.84 5.35 -12.83
N GLY A 123 6.00 4.71 -12.77
CA GLY A 123 7.29 5.38 -12.77
C GLY A 123 7.62 6.16 -11.49
N ILE A 124 7.14 5.72 -10.33
CA ILE A 124 7.40 6.38 -9.05
C ILE A 124 8.81 6.05 -8.57
N GLU A 125 9.62 7.10 -8.42
CA GLU A 125 10.95 6.98 -7.81
C GLU A 125 10.86 6.36 -6.41
N SER A 126 11.68 5.36 -6.16
CA SER A 126 11.64 4.55 -4.95
C SER A 126 13.03 4.10 -4.54
N TRP A 127 13.18 3.79 -3.26
CA TRP A 127 14.39 3.23 -2.66
C TRP A 127 14.08 1.90 -1.97
N GLY A 128 15.06 0.99 -2.00
CA GLY A 128 15.07 -0.26 -1.25
C GLY A 128 15.41 -1.47 -2.11
N GLY A 129 14.95 -2.64 -1.72
CA GLY A 129 15.21 -3.90 -2.40
C GLY A 129 13.91 -4.63 -2.69
N GLN A 130 13.67 -4.95 -3.95
CA GLN A 130 12.56 -5.78 -4.40
C GLN A 130 12.98 -6.53 -5.66
N LEU A 131 13.05 -7.86 -5.58
CA LEU A 131 13.41 -8.69 -6.74
C LEU A 131 12.20 -9.12 -7.58
N ALA A 132 10.98 -8.94 -7.07
CA ALA A 132 9.74 -9.32 -7.75
C ALA A 132 8.56 -8.43 -7.32
N ASN A 133 7.49 -8.43 -8.11
CA ASN A 133 6.29 -7.65 -7.79
C ASN A 133 5.75 -8.03 -6.40
N THR A 134 5.45 -7.02 -5.58
CA THR A 134 4.83 -7.21 -4.27
C THR A 134 3.34 -6.92 -4.38
N LYS A 135 2.52 -7.86 -3.95
CA LYS A 135 1.06 -7.71 -3.88
C LYS A 135 0.57 -8.03 -2.48
N ILE A 136 -0.09 -7.07 -1.83
CA ILE A 136 -0.55 -7.19 -0.45
C ILE A 136 -2.03 -6.83 -0.40
N ARG A 137 -2.85 -7.77 0.07
CA ARG A 137 -4.29 -7.60 0.25
C ARG A 137 -4.65 -7.81 1.72
N GLY A 138 -5.52 -6.96 2.26
CA GLY A 138 -5.94 -7.05 3.65
C GLY A 138 -6.88 -5.92 4.07
N LYS A 139 -7.22 -5.88 5.35
CA LYS A 139 -8.01 -4.79 5.93
C LYS A 139 -7.15 -3.57 6.22
N ILE A 140 -7.65 -2.40 5.86
CA ILE A 140 -7.00 -1.12 6.20
C ILE A 140 -7.19 -0.87 7.70
N VAL A 141 -6.08 -0.74 8.42
CA VAL A 141 -6.04 -0.34 9.83
C VAL A 141 -5.45 1.07 9.96
N ASP A 142 -6.06 1.87 10.83
CA ASP A 142 -5.49 3.17 11.20
C ASP A 142 -4.35 2.93 12.19
N MET A 143 -3.12 3.22 11.77
CA MET A 143 -1.92 3.01 12.60
C MET A 143 -1.61 4.23 13.46
N MET A 144 -2.32 5.34 13.26
CA MET A 144 -2.26 6.51 14.13
C MET A 144 -3.28 6.33 15.26
N GLY A 145 -3.00 5.36 16.13
CA GLY A 145 -3.75 5.18 17.37
C GLY A 145 -3.78 6.50 18.17
N LYS A 146 -4.97 7.11 18.24
CA LYS A 146 -5.41 8.13 19.21
C LYS A 146 -5.25 9.64 18.90
N THR A 147 -4.54 10.11 17.88
CA THR A 147 -4.22 11.57 17.85
C THR A 147 -4.99 12.46 16.88
N GLN A 148 -5.87 11.97 16.01
CA GLN A 148 -6.67 12.84 15.13
C GLN A 148 -8.12 12.36 15.00
N HIS A 149 -8.91 12.66 16.02
CA HIS A 149 -10.37 12.66 15.91
C HIS A 149 -10.79 13.84 15.02
N GLY A 150 -11.56 13.57 13.96
CA GLY A 150 -12.37 14.59 13.27
C GLY A 150 -11.73 15.44 12.18
N ARG A 151 -10.45 15.26 11.82
CA ARG A 151 -9.87 15.97 10.66
C ARG A 151 -10.15 15.24 9.35
N VAL A 152 -10.78 15.94 8.41
CA VAL A 152 -10.85 15.54 7.00
C VAL A 152 -9.42 15.49 6.46
N LEU A 153 -9.05 14.43 5.72
CA LEU A 153 -7.68 14.24 5.23
C LEU A 153 -7.26 15.29 4.19
N CYS A 154 -8.26 15.93 3.59
CA CYS A 154 -8.12 17.05 2.68
C CYS A 154 -8.79 18.26 3.33
N ALA A 155 -8.07 19.36 3.51
CA ALA A 155 -8.76 20.63 3.71
C ALA A 155 -9.47 20.95 2.40
N HIS A 156 -10.80 21.15 2.44
CA HIS A 156 -11.46 21.82 1.33
C HIS A 156 -10.82 23.22 1.23
N SER A 157 -10.13 23.47 0.12
CA SER A 157 -9.72 24.81 -0.30
C SER A 157 -10.92 25.73 -0.41
#